data_AF-A0A4P2PVM4-F1
#
_entry.id   AF-A0A4P2PVM4-F1
#
_cell.length_a   1.000
_cell.length_b   1.000
_cell.length_c   1.000
_cell.angle_alpha   90.00
_cell.angle_beta   90.00
_cell.angle_gamma   90.00
#
_symmetry.space_group_name_H-M   'P 1'
#
loop_
_entity.id
_entity.type
_entity.pdbx_description
1 polymer ?
#
loop_
_entity_poly.entity_id
_entity_poly.type
_entity_poly.pdbx_seq_one_letter_code
_entity_poly.pdbx_strand_id
1 'polypeptide(L)'
;MATEQKQGMRNQGQQGAGMQEGRTESSVIPDKDYNLVSVLYHALQGAEIYGKYIQDAKQQGDEELASFFSEVRQEDLRLAERAKLLLGQRLSGGRQAGARGSA
;
A
#
# COMPACT_ATOMS: atom_id res chain seq x y z
N MET A 1 4.46 71.44 -28.68
CA MET A 1 4.65 70.47 -29.79
C MET A 1 5.31 69.23 -29.22
N ALA A 2 5.00 68.08 -29.83
CA ALA A 2 5.14 66.70 -29.37
C ALA A 2 6.49 66.27 -28.76
N THR A 3 6.42 65.30 -27.83
CA THR A 3 7.13 63.99 -27.78
C THR A 3 6.77 63.32 -26.44
N GLU A 4 5.85 62.35 -26.37
CA GLU A 4 6.03 60.89 -26.57
C GLU A 4 6.83 60.17 -25.46
N GLN A 5 6.19 59.24 -24.72
CA GLN A 5 6.55 57.79 -24.66
C GLN A 5 6.06 57.06 -23.38
N LYS A 6 5.06 56.19 -23.59
CA LYS A 6 5.10 54.72 -23.37
C LYS A 6 5.41 54.17 -21.96
N GLN A 7 4.36 53.74 -21.26
CA GLN A 7 4.36 52.63 -20.28
C GLN A 7 2.88 52.30 -20.01
N GLY A 8 2.36 51.10 -20.13
CA GLY A 8 2.91 49.76 -19.98
C GLY A 8 1.82 48.99 -19.21
N MET A 9 1.39 47.85 -19.76
CA MET A 9 0.31 47.01 -19.24
C MET A 9 0.24 46.91 -17.71
N ARG A 10 -0.95 47.11 -17.13
CA ARG A 10 -1.37 46.46 -15.89
C ARG A 10 -2.82 46.00 -16.00
N ASN A 11 -3.00 44.91 -16.75
CA ASN A 11 -4.15 44.03 -16.62
C ASN A 11 -3.94 43.23 -15.31
N GLN A 12 -4.47 43.72 -14.19
CA GLN A 12 -4.51 42.93 -12.95
C GLN A 12 -5.60 41.87 -13.10
N GLY A 13 -5.17 40.70 -13.58
CA GLY A 13 -5.93 39.48 -13.52
C GLY A 13 -6.05 38.94 -12.09
N GLN A 14 -7.10 38.16 -11.91
CA GLN A 14 -7.20 37.04 -10.98
C GLN A 14 -6.96 37.35 -9.49
N GLN A 15 -8.04 37.75 -8.81
CA GLN A 15 -8.26 37.31 -7.43
C GLN A 15 -9.20 36.09 -7.50
N GLY A 16 -8.63 34.91 -7.39
CA GLY A 16 -9.36 33.65 -7.35
C GLY A 16 -8.42 32.52 -6.99
N ALA A 17 -8.85 31.72 -6.01
CA ALA A 17 -8.21 30.48 -5.55
C ALA A 17 -6.98 30.63 -4.63
N GLY A 18 -7.24 31.04 -3.38
CA GLY A 18 -6.44 30.63 -2.23
C GLY A 18 -7.13 29.49 -1.48
N MET A 19 -7.42 28.36 -2.14
CA MET A 19 -7.74 27.13 -1.43
C MET A 19 -6.42 26.59 -0.88
N GLN A 20 -6.14 26.86 0.39
CA GLN A 20 -5.13 26.10 1.13
C GLN A 20 -5.61 24.65 1.16
N GLU A 21 -5.12 23.85 0.23
CA GLU A 21 -5.19 22.40 0.31
C GLU A 21 -4.57 22.02 1.66
N GLY A 22 -5.43 21.54 2.56
CA GLY A 22 -4.97 20.87 3.75
C GLY A 22 -4.05 19.76 3.30
N ARG A 23 -2.75 19.95 3.54
CA ARG A 23 -1.80 18.84 3.56
C ARG A 23 -2.37 17.89 4.59
N THR A 24 -3.09 16.88 4.12
CA THR A 24 -3.30 15.67 4.87
C THR A 24 -1.91 15.09 4.95
N GLU A 25 -1.15 15.52 5.97
CA GLU A 25 0.05 14.81 6.36
C GLU A 25 -0.44 13.40 6.65
N SER A 26 -0.23 12.51 5.69
CA SER A 26 -0.52 11.11 5.84
C SER A 26 0.43 10.66 6.94
N SER A 27 -0.05 10.68 8.18
CA SER A 27 0.63 10.19 9.37
C SER A 27 0.68 8.66 9.31
N VAL A 28 1.24 8.13 8.23
CA VAL A 28 1.64 6.75 8.12
C VAL A 28 3.07 6.75 8.62
N ILE A 29 3.23 6.53 9.93
CA ILE A 29 4.55 6.26 10.49
C ILE A 29 5.06 5.02 9.76
N PRO A 30 6.17 5.11 9.01
CA PRO A 30 6.69 3.96 8.28
C PRO A 30 7.22 2.93 9.28
N ASP A 31 6.42 1.90 9.56
CA ASP A 31 6.78 0.78 10.42
C ASP A 31 6.93 -0.49 9.58
N LYS A 32 8.16 -1.00 9.50
CA LYS A 32 8.51 -2.17 8.69
C LYS A 32 7.85 -3.46 9.18
N ASP A 33 7.59 -3.57 10.47
CA ASP A 33 7.04 -4.77 11.09
C ASP A 33 5.52 -4.76 10.89
N TYR A 34 4.88 -3.60 11.08
CA TYR A 34 3.50 -3.36 10.67
C TYR A 34 3.30 -3.69 9.18
N ASN A 35 4.12 -3.12 8.29
CA ASN A 35 4.02 -3.36 6.85
C ASN A 35 4.11 -4.85 6.49
N LEU A 36 5.02 -5.59 7.13
CA LEU A 36 5.18 -7.02 6.89
C LEU A 36 4.00 -7.85 7.42
N VAL A 37 3.46 -7.48 8.59
CA VAL A 37 2.23 -8.10 9.13
C VAL A 37 1.04 -7.81 8.22
N SER A 38 0.91 -6.61 7.69
CA SER A 38 -0.14 -6.26 6.73
C SER A 38 -0.06 -7.12 5.46
N VAL A 39 1.14 -7.32 4.90
CA VAL A 39 1.32 -8.21 3.74
C VAL A 39 0.91 -9.64 4.06
N LEU A 40 1.33 -10.18 5.21
CA LEU A 40 0.93 -11.52 5.64
C LEU A 40 -0.59 -11.64 5.78
N TYR A 41 -1.22 -10.66 6.42
CA TYR A 41 -2.67 -10.62 6.62
C TYR A 41 -3.41 -10.65 5.28
N HIS A 42 -3.07 -9.76 4.35
CA HIS A 42 -3.76 -9.66 3.07
C HIS A 42 -3.59 -10.91 2.21
N ALA A 43 -2.40 -11.52 2.20
CA ALA A 43 -2.17 -12.77 1.48
C ALA A 43 -3.02 -13.93 2.03
N LEU A 44 -3.11 -14.07 3.36
CA LEU A 44 -3.95 -15.11 3.96
C LEU A 44 -5.44 -14.85 3.74
N GLN A 45 -5.87 -13.59 3.86
CA GLN A 45 -7.25 -13.20 3.61
C GLN A 45 -7.64 -13.45 2.15
N GLY A 46 -6.77 -13.11 1.19
CA GLY A 46 -6.96 -13.39 -0.23
C GLY A 46 -7.13 -14.88 -0.47
N ALA A 47 -6.19 -15.70 0.00
CA ALA A 47 -6.22 -17.16 -0.15
C ALA A 47 -7.49 -17.82 0.46
N GLU A 48 -8.02 -17.27 1.55
CA GLU A 48 -9.30 -17.72 2.13
C GLU A 48 -10.48 -17.39 1.20
N ILE A 49 -10.57 -16.13 0.74
CA ILE A 49 -11.65 -15.64 -0.12
C ILE A 49 -11.66 -16.39 -1.45
N TYR A 50 -10.50 -16.61 -2.07
CA TYR A 50 -10.40 -17.32 -3.34
C TYR A 50 -10.88 -18.76 -3.26
N GLY A 51 -10.84 -19.39 -2.07
CA GLY A 51 -11.47 -20.69 -1.84
C GLY A 51 -12.96 -20.70 -2.18
N LYS A 52 -13.68 -19.62 -1.84
CA LYS A 52 -15.10 -19.45 -2.19
C LYS A 52 -15.28 -19.23 -3.68
N TYR A 53 -14.46 -18.38 -4.30
CA TYR A 53 -14.55 -18.10 -5.74
C TYR A 53 -14.27 -19.35 -6.60
N ILE A 54 -13.35 -20.21 -6.17
CA ILE A 54 -13.12 -21.52 -6.82
C ILE A 54 -14.38 -22.39 -6.75
N GLN A 55 -15.08 -22.41 -5.59
CA GLN A 55 -16.32 -23.18 -5.45
C GLN A 55 -17.44 -22.60 -6.33
N ASP A 56 -17.57 -21.28 -6.40
CA ASP A 56 -18.60 -20.62 -7.21
C ASP A 56 -18.35 -20.84 -8.71
N ALA A 57 -17.11 -20.73 -9.18
CA ALA A 57 -16.73 -21.00 -10.57
C ALA A 57 -17.02 -22.46 -10.97
N LYS A 58 -16.68 -23.42 -10.11
CA LYS A 58 -17.00 -24.84 -10.32
C LYS A 58 -18.50 -25.11 -10.39
N GLN A 59 -19.29 -24.46 -9.54
CA GLN A 59 -20.76 -24.58 -9.57
C GLN A 59 -21.37 -24.03 -10.87
N GLN A 60 -20.72 -23.03 -11.46
CA GLN A 60 -21.13 -22.41 -12.73
C GLN A 60 -20.57 -23.15 -13.96
N GLY A 61 -19.70 -24.16 -13.77
CA GLY A 61 -19.03 -24.88 -14.85
C GLY A 61 -17.91 -24.09 -15.54
N ASP A 62 -17.41 -23.03 -14.91
CA ASP A 62 -16.32 -22.21 -15.42
C ASP A 62 -14.97 -22.72 -14.88
N GLU A 63 -14.41 -23.71 -15.58
CA GLU A 63 -13.13 -24.32 -15.21
C GLU A 63 -11.93 -23.38 -15.41
N GLU A 64 -12.02 -22.42 -16.34
CA GLU A 64 -10.97 -21.43 -16.57
C GLU A 64 -10.82 -20.51 -15.36
N LEU A 65 -11.93 -19.95 -14.86
CA LEU A 65 -11.92 -19.14 -13.64
C LEU A 65 -11.54 -19.97 -12.42
N ALA A 66 -12.01 -21.21 -12.31
CA ALA A 66 -11.62 -22.09 -11.20
C ALA A 66 -10.11 -22.34 -11.17
N SER A 67 -9.47 -22.53 -12.33
CA SER A 67 -8.01 -22.68 -12.43
C SER A 67 -7.30 -21.39 -12.05
N PHE A 68 -7.73 -20.25 -12.62
CA PHE A 68 -7.15 -18.95 -12.33
C PHE A 68 -7.19 -18.63 -10.83
N PHE A 69 -8.34 -18.77 -10.17
CA PHE A 69 -8.44 -18.51 -8.73
C PHE A 69 -7.61 -19.49 -7.89
N SER A 70 -7.48 -20.74 -8.33
CA SER A 70 -6.59 -21.73 -7.70
C SER A 70 -5.13 -21.32 -7.78
N GLU A 71 -4.68 -20.81 -8.93
CA GLU A 71 -3.32 -20.31 -9.15
C GLU A 71 -3.03 -19.11 -8.25
N VAL A 72 -3.87 -18.08 -8.29
CA VAL A 72 -3.72 -16.88 -7.45
C VAL A 72 -3.72 -17.25 -5.96
N ARG A 73 -4.60 -18.16 -5.54
CA ARG A 73 -4.61 -18.68 -4.16
C ARG A 73 -3.30 -19.34 -3.77
N GLN A 74 -2.67 -20.11 -4.65
CA GLN A 74 -1.38 -20.72 -4.36
C GLN A 74 -0.26 -19.69 -4.26
N GLU A 75 -0.28 -18.65 -5.09
CA GLU A 75 0.68 -17.55 -5.02
C GLU A 75 0.60 -16.81 -3.68
N ASP A 76 -0.61 -16.48 -3.24
CA ASP A 76 -0.86 -15.85 -1.94
C ASP A 76 -0.41 -16.72 -0.76
N LEU A 77 -0.64 -18.05 -0.82
CA LEU A 77 -0.14 -18.96 0.20
C LEU A 77 1.39 -18.99 0.23
N ARG A 78 2.07 -18.99 -0.92
CA ARG A 78 3.54 -18.90 -0.99
C ARG A 78 4.04 -17.57 -0.43
N LEU A 79 3.37 -16.47 -0.75
CA LEU A 79 3.68 -15.15 -0.21
C LEU A 79 3.53 -15.12 1.32
N ALA A 80 2.44 -15.69 1.84
CA ALA A 80 2.20 -15.78 3.27
C ALA A 80 3.29 -16.58 3.99
N GLU A 81 3.71 -17.74 3.45
CA GLU A 81 4.81 -18.51 4.04
C GLU A 81 6.13 -17.73 4.07
N ARG A 82 6.45 -17.02 2.98
CA ARG A 82 7.64 -16.16 2.94
C ARG A 82 7.56 -15.02 3.98
N ALA A 83 6.39 -14.41 4.14
CA ALA A 83 6.18 -13.36 5.14
C ALA A 83 6.32 -13.90 6.57
N LYS A 84 5.80 -15.10 6.86
CA LYS A 84 5.97 -15.79 8.16
C LYS A 84 7.45 -16.04 8.48
N LEU A 85 8.24 -16.52 7.52
CA LEU A 85 9.67 -16.74 7.69
C LEU A 85 10.41 -15.43 8.04
N LEU A 86 10.10 -14.35 7.32
CA LEU A 86 10.66 -13.02 7.56
C LEU A 86 10.29 -12.47 8.94
N LEU A 87 9.05 -12.70 9.41
CA LEU A 87 8.61 -12.32 10.75
C LEU A 87 9.33 -13.15 11.81
N GLY A 88 9.43 -14.47 11.63
CA GLY A 88 10.12 -15.36 12.58
C GLY A 88 11.58 -14.97 12.80
N GLN A 89 12.29 -14.61 11.73
CA GLN A 89 13.68 -14.11 11.82
C GLN A 89 13.79 -12.82 12.65
N ARG A 90 12.86 -11.87 12.47
CA ARG A 90 12.85 -10.59 13.21
C ARG A 90 12.53 -10.78 14.69
N LEU A 91 11.51 -11.58 14.99
CA LEU A 91 11.11 -11.85 16.38
C LEU A 91 12.19 -12.64 17.14
N SER A 92 12.93 -13.51 16.46
CA SER A 92 14.04 -14.25 17.05
C SER A 92 15.27 -13.36 17.27
N GLY A 93 15.57 -12.46 16.32
CA GLY A 93 16.69 -11.51 16.42
C GLY A 93 16.45 -10.35 17.40
N GLY A 94 15.20 -9.93 17.59
CA GLY A 94 14.82 -8.87 18.55
C GLY A 94 15.11 -9.23 20.00
N ARG A 95 15.21 -10.52 20.34
CA ARG A 95 15.53 -11.00 21.68
C ARG A 95 16.99 -10.75 22.13
N GLN A 96 17.92 -10.51 21.20
CA GLN A 96 19.33 -10.26 21.54
C GLN A 96 19.68 -8.77 21.72
N ALA A 97 18.86 -7.84 21.21
CA ALA A 97 19.15 -6.41 21.28
C ALA A 97 18.77 -5.75 22.63
N GLY A 98 17.99 -6.43 23.48
CA GLY A 98 17.56 -5.92 24.80
C GLY A 98 18.53 -6.18 25.96
N ALA A 99 19.63 -6.92 25.75
CA ALA A 99 20.53 -7.37 26.83
C ALA A 99 21.87 -6.60 26.92
N ARG A 100 22.05 -5.51 26.16
CA ARG A 100 23.32 -4.73 26.11
C ARG A 100 23.15 -3.25 26.44
N GLY A 101 22.40 -2.95 27.50
CA GLY A 101 22.20 -1.59 27.99
C GLY A 101 22.20 -1.54 29.51
N SER A 102 23.27 -1.98 30.16
CA SER A 102 23.55 -1.74 31.58
C SER A 102 25.02 -2.03 31.85
N ALA A 103 25.87 -1.02 31.67
CA ALA A 103 27.21 -0.92 32.23
C ALA A 103 27.52 0.54 32.47
#